data_AF-A0A372NJ68-F1
#
_entry.id   AF-A0A372NJ68-F1
#
_cell.length_a   1.000
_cell.length_b   1.000
_cell.length_c   1.000
_cell.angle_alpha   90.00
_cell.angle_beta   90.00
_cell.angle_gamma   90.00
#
_symmetry.space_group_name_H-M   'P 1'
#
loop_
_entity.id
_entity.type
_entity.pdbx_description
1 polymer ?
#
loop_
_entity_poly.entity_id
_entity_poly.type
_entity_poly.pdbx_seq_one_letter_code
_entity_poly.pdbx_strand_id
1 'polypeptide(L)'
;MTPVILVTFAGRQTRMEILTQYIRRALDLGIIDEWHIWDFTRSADDHAWVTREFGPARYMGSKVAYQSAGTVSPSASFRTSARIRHDLHIAVIPNDRPHDCYEIAVGGWKNTHSVLRKIGRDQLSHFDRGNEQTLWSQPTPGILSPGRPNDVTLSVDAAGAPILRINDVTVGTWPEINLSAGATVQIRGGWGADLELCDVDARTRRYIGNPNEQLPYYQAYDYYAKRFEDFEDAVFLKCDDDIVYVDIDKLDGYIQFRRANPHYFIVSANVVNNGVCAYLQQAAGSIPASVGEFEHPPGGFGGTLWESAERAAKLHGYFLGEDGRTLPLPQPSVDWTERQSINFIAWLGRDLLHMALPQGDDEHALTIGVPTFLGRPSAIYSDFTVSHLSFGPQERGWDPTPLIKAYEALMRSRLFPETEKPALRAAG
;
A
#
# COMPACT_ATOMS: atom_id res chain seq x y z
N MET A 1 17.15 7.41 -14.20
CA MET A 1 17.18 7.98 -12.83
C MET A 1 16.78 6.87 -11.88
N THR A 2 17.37 6.82 -10.70
CA THR A 2 16.95 5.91 -9.62
C THR A 2 15.46 6.10 -9.32
N PRO A 3 14.63 5.04 -9.34
CA PRO A 3 13.20 5.17 -9.07
C PRO A 3 12.94 5.58 -7.61
N VAL A 4 11.91 6.40 -7.41
CA VAL A 4 11.39 6.78 -6.08
C VAL A 4 10.08 6.05 -5.87
N ILE A 5 10.06 5.18 -4.85
CA ILE A 5 8.90 4.33 -4.52
C ILE A 5 8.36 4.77 -3.17
N LEU A 6 7.12 5.25 -3.13
CA LEU A 6 6.41 5.47 -1.87
C LEU A 6 5.62 4.23 -1.49
N VAL A 7 5.71 3.83 -0.23
CA VAL A 7 4.96 2.73 0.37
C VAL A 7 4.01 3.27 1.42
N THR A 8 2.74 2.88 1.35
CA THR A 8 1.73 3.23 2.37
C THR A 8 1.05 1.97 2.87
N PHE A 9 0.96 1.82 4.19
CA PHE A 9 0.19 0.76 4.83
C PHE A 9 -1.25 1.25 5.01
N ALA A 10 -2.11 0.97 4.03
CA ALA A 10 -3.47 1.48 3.98
C ALA A 10 -4.34 0.87 5.08
N GLY A 11 -5.15 1.73 5.71
CA GLY A 11 -6.01 1.31 6.80
C GLY A 11 -7.26 2.15 6.99
N ARG A 12 -7.27 3.44 6.59
CA ARG A 12 -8.28 4.42 7.05
C ARG A 12 -8.71 5.40 5.94
N GLN A 13 -9.85 5.13 5.30
CA GLN A 13 -10.34 5.92 4.14
C GLN A 13 -10.33 7.43 4.37
N THR A 14 -10.99 7.91 5.42
CA THR A 14 -11.22 9.35 5.65
C THR A 14 -9.94 10.17 5.78
N ARG A 15 -8.85 9.53 6.20
CA ARG A 15 -7.54 10.15 6.39
C ARG A 15 -6.73 10.06 5.09
N MET A 16 -6.78 8.90 4.44
CA MET A 16 -6.09 8.65 3.17
C MET A 16 -6.63 9.48 2.00
N GLU A 17 -7.88 9.94 2.02
CA GLU A 17 -8.42 10.80 0.96
C GLU A 17 -7.59 12.08 0.78
N ILE A 18 -7.07 12.66 1.88
CA ILE A 18 -6.17 13.82 1.85
C ILE A 18 -4.80 13.41 1.32
N LEU A 19 -4.21 12.35 1.89
CA LEU A 19 -2.92 11.81 1.46
C LEU A 19 -2.89 11.52 -0.04
N THR A 20 -3.96 10.92 -0.55
CA THR A 20 -4.11 10.54 -1.96
C THR A 20 -3.95 11.73 -2.89
N GLN A 21 -4.45 12.93 -2.52
CA GLN A 21 -4.29 14.13 -3.35
C GLN A 21 -2.82 14.59 -3.42
N TYR A 22 -2.12 14.60 -2.28
CA TYR A 22 -0.70 14.94 -2.23
C TYR A 22 0.14 13.95 -3.04
N ILE A 23 -0.10 12.65 -2.90
CA ILE A 23 0.69 11.63 -3.61
C ILE A 23 0.40 11.63 -5.12
N ARG A 24 -0.86 11.80 -5.53
CA ARG A 24 -1.20 12.00 -6.95
C ARG A 24 -0.49 13.21 -7.53
N ARG A 25 -0.46 14.32 -6.80
CA ARG A 25 0.29 15.51 -7.23
C ARG A 25 1.79 15.24 -7.33
N ALA A 26 2.39 14.52 -6.38
CA ALA A 26 3.81 14.17 -6.41
C ALA A 26 4.15 13.21 -7.58
N LEU A 27 3.25 12.29 -7.92
CA LEU A 27 3.35 11.44 -9.13
C LEU A 27 3.26 12.29 -10.41
N ASP A 28 2.33 13.25 -10.47
CA ASP A 28 2.17 14.12 -11.65
C ASP A 28 3.35 15.06 -11.86
N LEU A 29 4.00 15.49 -10.77
CA LEU A 29 5.23 16.28 -10.80
C LEU A 29 6.49 15.45 -11.10
N GLY A 30 6.39 14.12 -11.10
CA GLY A 30 7.54 13.22 -11.29
C GLY A 30 8.52 13.20 -10.11
N ILE A 31 8.07 13.60 -8.91
CA ILE A 31 8.86 13.52 -7.67
C ILE A 31 8.86 12.09 -7.13
N ILE A 32 7.71 11.41 -7.26
CA ILE A 32 7.53 9.99 -6.97
C ILE A 32 7.28 9.28 -8.30
N ASP A 33 7.91 8.12 -8.51
CA ASP A 33 7.71 7.31 -9.71
C ASP A 33 6.61 6.27 -9.51
N GLU A 34 6.58 5.64 -8.33
CA GLU A 34 5.64 4.56 -7.99
C GLU A 34 5.04 4.75 -6.58
N TRP A 35 3.76 4.40 -6.43
CA TRP A 35 3.08 4.35 -5.15
C TRP A 35 2.53 2.96 -4.88
N HIS A 36 3.08 2.30 -3.88
CA HIS A 36 2.74 0.95 -3.45
C HIS A 36 1.86 0.99 -2.20
N ILE A 37 0.63 0.51 -2.34
CA ILE A 37 -0.39 0.57 -1.32
C ILE A 37 -0.59 -0.83 -0.77
N TRP A 38 -0.10 -1.08 0.43
CA TRP A 38 -0.30 -2.34 1.14
C TRP A 38 -1.61 -2.30 1.91
N ASP A 39 -2.55 -3.12 1.49
CA ASP A 39 -3.82 -3.33 2.17
C ASP A 39 -3.60 -4.20 3.41
N PHE A 40 -3.51 -3.52 4.55
CA PHE A 40 -3.52 -4.11 5.89
C PHE A 40 -4.74 -3.61 6.68
N THR A 41 -5.83 -3.29 5.96
CA THR A 41 -7.05 -2.74 6.53
C THR A 41 -7.65 -3.70 7.57
N ARG A 42 -8.22 -3.12 8.63
CA ARG A 42 -8.86 -3.88 9.73
C ARG A 42 -10.37 -3.95 9.61
N SER A 43 -10.96 -3.12 8.74
CA SER A 43 -12.41 -3.04 8.52
C SER A 43 -12.74 -3.45 7.07
N ALA A 44 -13.91 -4.06 6.89
CA ALA A 44 -14.41 -4.44 5.57
C ALA A 44 -14.69 -3.22 4.68
N ASP A 45 -15.11 -2.11 5.28
CA ASP A 45 -15.42 -0.86 4.56
C ASP A 45 -14.14 -0.21 4.01
N ASP A 46 -13.08 -0.14 4.81
CA ASP A 46 -11.77 0.36 4.35
C ASP A 46 -11.20 -0.57 3.27
N HIS A 47 -11.29 -1.90 3.44
CA HIS A 47 -10.87 -2.86 2.40
C HIS A 47 -11.63 -2.64 1.08
N ALA A 48 -12.95 -2.43 1.15
CA ALA A 48 -13.78 -2.17 -0.03
C ALA A 48 -13.44 -0.83 -0.69
N TRP A 49 -13.12 0.20 0.09
CA TRP A 49 -12.63 1.48 -0.44
C TRP A 49 -11.27 1.34 -1.12
N VAL A 50 -10.27 0.75 -0.45
CA VAL A 50 -8.93 0.51 -1.02
C VAL A 50 -9.03 -0.31 -2.32
N THR A 51 -9.91 -1.32 -2.34
CA THR A 51 -10.18 -2.12 -3.54
C THR A 51 -10.70 -1.29 -4.70
N ARG A 52 -11.66 -0.40 -4.43
CA ARG A 52 -12.30 0.44 -5.45
C ARG A 52 -11.36 1.54 -5.95
N GLU A 53 -10.61 2.16 -5.06
CA GLU A 53 -9.76 3.31 -5.37
C GLU A 53 -8.43 2.90 -6.04
N PHE A 54 -7.88 1.74 -5.65
CA PHE A 54 -6.51 1.34 -6.03
C PHE A 54 -6.42 -0.05 -6.69
N GLY A 55 -7.55 -0.70 -6.98
CA GLY A 55 -7.56 -1.96 -7.72
C GLY A 55 -7.18 -1.78 -9.20
N PRO A 56 -6.78 -2.85 -9.90
CA PRO A 56 -6.63 -4.24 -9.46
C PRO A 56 -5.41 -4.50 -8.56
N ALA A 57 -5.36 -5.65 -7.87
CA ALA A 57 -4.23 -6.01 -7.03
C ALA A 57 -3.02 -6.47 -7.87
N ARG A 58 -1.83 -5.93 -7.59
CA ARG A 58 -0.55 -6.37 -8.16
C ARG A 58 -0.03 -7.63 -7.48
N TYR A 59 -0.24 -7.75 -6.17
CA TYR A 59 0.27 -8.83 -5.33
C TYR A 59 -0.75 -9.25 -4.28
N MET A 60 -0.81 -10.54 -4.00
CA MET A 60 -1.67 -11.17 -3.00
C MET A 60 -0.87 -12.21 -2.23
N GLY A 61 -0.85 -12.09 -0.91
CA GLY A 61 -0.31 -13.13 -0.03
C GLY A 61 -1.09 -14.45 -0.17
N SER A 62 -0.43 -15.56 0.15
CA SER A 62 -0.98 -16.91 0.02
C SER A 62 -2.28 -17.23 0.75
N LYS A 63 -2.69 -16.41 1.74
CA LYS A 63 -3.95 -16.54 2.49
C LYS A 63 -5.02 -15.54 2.03
N VAL A 64 -4.76 -14.77 0.97
CA VAL A 64 -5.71 -13.79 0.43
C VAL A 64 -6.79 -14.53 -0.36
N ALA A 65 -8.06 -14.21 -0.05
CA ALA A 65 -9.22 -14.74 -0.75
C ALA A 65 -9.33 -14.19 -2.19
N TYR A 66 -10.30 -14.68 -2.97
CA TYR A 66 -10.47 -14.24 -4.35
C TYR A 66 -10.60 -12.72 -4.47
N GLN A 67 -9.84 -12.15 -5.39
CA GLN A 67 -9.88 -10.74 -5.75
C GLN A 67 -10.44 -10.58 -7.16
N SER A 68 -11.19 -9.50 -7.40
CA SER A 68 -11.64 -9.16 -8.74
C SER A 68 -10.44 -8.94 -9.67
N ALA A 69 -10.44 -9.60 -10.82
CA ALA A 69 -9.36 -9.54 -11.80
C ALA A 69 -9.82 -8.99 -13.16
N GLY A 70 -11.09 -9.20 -13.53
CA GLY A 70 -11.61 -8.69 -14.79
C GLY A 70 -12.95 -9.32 -15.19
N THR A 71 -13.24 -9.30 -16.48
CA THR A 71 -14.45 -9.91 -17.07
C THR A 71 -14.09 -10.67 -18.34
N VAL A 72 -14.96 -11.60 -18.73
CA VAL A 72 -14.87 -12.34 -19.98
C VAL A 72 -16.25 -12.36 -20.67
N SER A 73 -16.28 -12.30 -22.01
CA SER A 73 -17.49 -12.39 -22.81
C SER A 73 -17.20 -13.05 -24.17
N PRO A 74 -18.23 -13.36 -24.98
CA PRO A 74 -18.02 -13.84 -26.36
C PRO A 74 -17.26 -12.84 -27.25
N SER A 75 -17.26 -11.54 -26.90
CA SER A 75 -16.57 -10.49 -27.66
C SER A 75 -15.22 -10.09 -27.07
N ALA A 76 -14.90 -10.50 -25.83
CA ALA A 76 -13.67 -10.10 -25.14
C ALA A 76 -13.13 -11.21 -24.24
N SER A 77 -11.86 -11.57 -24.45
CA SER A 77 -11.15 -12.52 -23.57
C SER A 77 -10.60 -11.81 -22.33
N PHE A 78 -10.66 -12.48 -21.18
CA PHE A 78 -9.86 -12.11 -20.02
C PHE A 78 -8.42 -12.57 -20.25
N ARG A 79 -7.47 -11.67 -20.02
CA ARG A 79 -6.03 -11.94 -20.14
C ARG A 79 -5.31 -11.35 -18.94
N THR A 80 -4.36 -12.09 -18.38
CA THR A 80 -3.47 -11.60 -17.32
C THR A 80 -2.13 -12.35 -17.36
N SER A 81 -1.10 -11.79 -16.72
CA SER A 81 0.20 -12.45 -16.56
C SER A 81 0.41 -12.79 -15.09
N ALA A 82 0.50 -14.07 -14.73
CA ALA A 82 0.52 -14.50 -13.34
C ALA A 82 1.84 -15.18 -12.96
N ARG A 83 2.59 -14.61 -12.00
CA ARG A 83 3.72 -15.28 -11.35
C ARG A 83 3.22 -15.98 -10.09
N ILE A 84 3.32 -17.31 -10.07
CA ILE A 84 2.79 -18.18 -9.02
C ILE A 84 3.54 -19.53 -9.03
N ARG A 85 3.76 -20.13 -7.86
CA ARG A 85 4.62 -21.33 -7.73
C ARG A 85 3.87 -22.66 -7.64
N HIS A 86 2.67 -22.68 -7.08
CA HIS A 86 2.02 -23.94 -6.70
C HIS A 86 0.74 -24.20 -7.47
N ASP A 87 -0.25 -23.32 -7.39
CA ASP A 87 -1.47 -23.38 -8.18
C ASP A 87 -2.11 -21.99 -8.31
N LEU A 88 -2.81 -21.80 -9.42
CA LEU A 88 -3.55 -20.59 -9.73
C LEU A 88 -5.03 -20.91 -9.70
N HIS A 89 -5.82 -20.12 -8.98
CA HIS A 89 -7.24 -20.35 -8.86
C HIS A 89 -8.00 -19.22 -9.54
N ILE A 90 -8.86 -19.57 -10.49
CA ILE A 90 -9.67 -18.64 -11.28
C ILE A 90 -11.13 -18.97 -11.00
N ALA A 91 -11.87 -18.01 -10.44
CA ALA A 91 -13.31 -18.13 -10.26
C ALA A 91 -14.04 -17.37 -11.37
N VAL A 92 -15.07 -17.98 -11.93
CA VAL A 92 -15.90 -17.44 -13.00
C VAL A 92 -17.35 -17.39 -12.52
N ILE A 93 -17.92 -16.19 -12.56
CA ILE A 93 -19.28 -15.89 -12.08
C ILE A 93 -20.09 -15.39 -13.27
N PRO A 94 -20.99 -16.19 -13.86
CA PRO A 94 -21.83 -15.77 -14.98
C PRO A 94 -22.70 -14.57 -14.61
N ASN A 95 -22.83 -13.60 -15.52
CA ASN A 95 -23.57 -12.37 -15.27
C ASN A 95 -25.09 -12.60 -15.13
N ASP A 96 -25.62 -13.60 -15.84
CA ASP A 96 -27.04 -13.97 -15.84
C ASP A 96 -27.43 -14.87 -14.65
N ARG A 97 -26.44 -15.55 -14.06
CA ARG A 97 -26.60 -16.50 -12.96
C ARG A 97 -25.53 -16.25 -11.89
N PRO A 98 -25.60 -15.12 -11.18
CA PRO A 98 -24.57 -14.69 -10.23
C PRO A 98 -24.46 -15.55 -8.97
N HIS A 99 -25.35 -16.54 -8.80
CA HIS A 99 -25.29 -17.57 -7.76
C HIS A 99 -24.55 -18.83 -8.21
N ASP A 100 -24.41 -19.04 -9.52
CA ASP A 100 -23.55 -20.10 -10.06
C ASP A 100 -22.11 -19.60 -10.06
N CYS A 101 -21.22 -20.28 -9.34
CA CYS A 101 -19.81 -19.95 -9.35
C CYS A 101 -18.99 -21.19 -9.73
N TYR A 102 -18.04 -21.00 -10.62
CA TYR A 102 -17.17 -22.06 -11.11
C TYR A 102 -15.73 -21.73 -10.73
N GLU A 103 -15.06 -22.64 -10.04
CA GLU A 103 -13.63 -22.53 -9.71
C GLU A 103 -12.84 -23.43 -10.66
N ILE A 104 -11.86 -22.84 -11.34
CA ILE A 104 -10.82 -23.55 -12.08
C ILE A 104 -9.53 -23.41 -11.28
N ALA A 105 -9.11 -24.50 -10.63
CA ALA A 105 -7.80 -24.56 -9.99
C ALA A 105 -6.81 -25.17 -10.99
N VAL A 106 -5.86 -24.35 -11.46
CA VAL A 106 -4.78 -24.75 -12.35
C VAL A 106 -3.60 -25.19 -11.50
N GLY A 107 -3.34 -26.49 -11.49
CA GLY A 107 -2.25 -27.07 -10.73
C GLY A 107 -0.89 -26.81 -11.37
N GLY A 108 0.09 -26.36 -10.58
CA GLY A 108 1.49 -26.17 -10.99
C GLY A 108 2.45 -27.24 -10.46
N TRP A 109 3.59 -26.80 -9.91
CA TRP A 109 4.71 -27.70 -9.59
C TRP A 109 4.39 -28.75 -8.51
N LYS A 110 3.76 -28.32 -7.41
CA LYS A 110 3.36 -29.24 -6.32
C LYS A 110 1.99 -29.89 -6.57
N ASN A 111 1.13 -29.21 -7.31
CA ASN A 111 -0.19 -29.70 -7.67
C ASN A 111 -0.20 -30.04 -9.16
N THR A 112 0.03 -31.29 -9.54
CA THR A 112 0.17 -31.65 -10.96
C THR A 112 -1.16 -31.83 -11.69
N HIS A 113 -2.28 -31.45 -11.07
CA HIS A 113 -3.63 -31.63 -11.61
C HIS A 113 -4.40 -30.31 -11.63
N SER A 114 -5.16 -30.12 -12.71
CA SER A 114 -6.11 -29.02 -12.82
C SER A 114 -7.52 -29.57 -12.62
N VAL A 115 -8.36 -28.80 -11.96
CA VAL A 115 -9.75 -29.19 -11.66
C VAL A 115 -10.72 -28.04 -11.89
N LEU A 116 -11.91 -28.38 -12.35
CA LEU A 116 -13.07 -27.51 -12.40
C LEU A 116 -14.08 -27.98 -11.36
N ARG A 117 -14.56 -27.06 -10.53
CA ARG A 117 -15.59 -27.31 -9.50
C ARG A 117 -16.71 -26.31 -9.65
N LYS A 118 -17.93 -26.73 -9.30
CA LYS A 118 -18.99 -25.78 -8.94
C LYS A 118 -18.84 -25.45 -7.46
N ILE A 119 -18.85 -24.17 -7.11
CA ILE A 119 -18.70 -23.68 -5.73
C ILE A 119 -19.81 -22.69 -5.38
N GLY A 120 -20.08 -22.54 -4.08
CA GLY A 120 -20.93 -21.48 -3.54
C GLY A 120 -20.24 -20.12 -3.58
N ARG A 121 -21.04 -19.04 -3.59
CA ARG A 121 -20.51 -17.66 -3.63
C ARG A 121 -19.81 -17.26 -2.33
N ASP A 122 -20.23 -17.81 -1.20
CA ASP A 122 -19.60 -17.67 0.11
C ASP A 122 -18.16 -18.21 0.10
N GLN A 123 -17.90 -19.28 -0.65
CA GLN A 123 -16.59 -19.93 -0.79
C GLN A 123 -15.54 -19.12 -1.56
N LEU A 124 -15.92 -17.95 -2.10
CA LEU A 124 -14.98 -16.99 -2.63
C LEU A 124 -14.20 -16.25 -1.54
N SER A 125 -14.75 -16.19 -0.33
CA SER A 125 -14.15 -15.47 0.80
C SER A 125 -13.24 -16.34 1.69
N HIS A 126 -13.22 -17.66 1.48
CA HIS A 126 -12.41 -18.61 2.27
C HIS A 126 -11.91 -19.80 1.44
N PHE A 127 -11.03 -20.60 2.02
CA PHE A 127 -10.29 -21.66 1.31
C PHE A 127 -10.94 -23.05 1.40
N ASP A 128 -11.99 -23.21 2.20
CA ASP A 128 -12.57 -24.53 2.46
C ASP A 128 -13.28 -25.06 1.23
N ARG A 129 -12.97 -26.31 0.88
CA ARG A 129 -13.64 -27.06 -0.18
C ARG A 129 -14.10 -28.35 0.47
N GLY A 130 -15.40 -28.47 0.70
CA GLY A 130 -16.02 -29.68 1.27
C GLY A 130 -16.11 -30.77 0.21
N ASN A 131 -17.29 -31.39 0.09
CA ASN A 131 -17.58 -32.39 -0.94
C ASN A 131 -18.01 -31.74 -2.27
N GLU A 132 -17.39 -30.62 -2.65
CA GLU A 132 -17.78 -29.89 -3.85
C GLU A 132 -17.69 -30.77 -5.09
N GLN A 133 -18.70 -30.66 -5.95
CA GLN A 133 -18.78 -31.46 -7.16
C GLN A 133 -17.64 -31.06 -8.11
N THR A 134 -16.67 -31.95 -8.27
CA THR A 134 -15.66 -31.83 -9.32
C THR A 134 -16.32 -32.17 -10.64
N LEU A 135 -16.46 -31.16 -11.50
CA LEU A 135 -17.07 -31.29 -12.82
C LEU A 135 -16.08 -31.85 -13.84
N TRP A 136 -14.81 -31.47 -13.69
CA TRP A 136 -13.74 -31.91 -14.56
C TRP A 136 -12.41 -31.95 -13.80
N SER A 137 -11.53 -32.87 -14.19
CA SER A 137 -10.18 -33.02 -13.65
C SER A 137 -9.25 -33.58 -14.71
N GLN A 138 -8.03 -33.05 -14.80
CA GLN A 138 -7.02 -33.54 -15.72
C GLN A 138 -5.60 -33.40 -15.15
N PRO A 139 -4.72 -34.39 -15.35
CA PRO A 139 -3.29 -34.21 -15.14
C PRO A 139 -2.75 -33.09 -16.04
N THR A 140 -2.11 -32.09 -15.45
CA THR A 140 -1.53 -30.92 -16.13
C THR A 140 -0.11 -30.63 -15.60
N PRO A 141 0.79 -31.63 -15.55
CA PRO A 141 2.13 -31.44 -15.00
C PRO A 141 2.91 -30.37 -15.78
N GLY A 142 3.44 -29.38 -15.08
CA GLY A 142 4.28 -28.33 -15.68
C GLY A 142 3.52 -27.23 -16.43
N ILE A 143 2.19 -27.16 -16.33
CA ILE A 143 1.39 -26.09 -16.97
C ILE A 143 1.75 -24.69 -16.45
N LEU A 144 2.16 -24.58 -15.18
CA LEU A 144 2.69 -23.35 -14.58
C LEU A 144 4.22 -23.40 -14.46
N SER A 145 4.88 -22.33 -14.91
CA SER A 145 6.31 -22.10 -14.76
C SER A 145 6.60 -21.29 -13.49
N PRO A 146 7.52 -21.74 -12.62
CA PRO A 146 7.96 -20.97 -11.46
C PRO A 146 9.04 -19.92 -11.80
N GLY A 147 9.67 -20.02 -12.99
CA GLY A 147 10.80 -19.18 -13.38
C GLY A 147 10.42 -17.90 -14.15
N ARG A 148 9.17 -17.77 -14.59
CA ARG A 148 8.65 -16.60 -15.30
C ARG A 148 7.16 -16.41 -15.02
N PRO A 149 6.60 -15.21 -15.28
CA PRO A 149 5.14 -15.03 -15.33
C PRO A 149 4.50 -15.97 -16.38
N ASN A 150 3.29 -16.43 -16.07
CA ASN A 150 2.49 -17.32 -16.90
C ASN A 150 1.41 -16.52 -17.63
N ASP A 151 1.27 -16.76 -18.93
CA ASP A 151 0.25 -16.08 -19.73
C ASP A 151 -1.09 -16.80 -19.55
N VAL A 152 -2.07 -16.12 -18.96
CA VAL A 152 -3.40 -16.66 -18.66
C VAL A 152 -4.40 -16.04 -19.62
N THR A 153 -5.16 -16.87 -20.34
CA THR A 153 -6.25 -16.41 -21.21
C THR A 153 -7.50 -17.24 -20.97
N LEU A 154 -8.56 -16.59 -20.52
CA LEU A 154 -9.90 -17.16 -20.48
C LEU A 154 -10.73 -16.51 -21.59
N SER A 155 -11.26 -17.33 -22.49
CA SER A 155 -12.08 -16.90 -23.63
C SER A 155 -13.39 -17.66 -23.65
N VAL A 156 -14.36 -17.16 -24.42
CA VAL A 156 -15.66 -17.80 -24.61
C VAL A 156 -15.83 -18.07 -26.10
N ASP A 157 -16.17 -19.31 -26.46
CA ASP A 157 -16.37 -19.69 -27.85
C ASP A 157 -17.74 -19.23 -28.39
N ALA A 158 -17.99 -19.50 -29.68
CA ALA A 158 -19.25 -19.10 -30.33
C ALA A 158 -20.51 -19.76 -29.75
N ALA A 159 -20.37 -20.89 -29.05
CA ALA A 159 -21.46 -21.59 -28.37
C ALA A 159 -21.65 -21.11 -26.92
N GLY A 160 -20.79 -20.21 -26.44
CA GLY A 160 -20.80 -19.71 -25.07
C GLY A 160 -19.94 -20.53 -24.10
N ALA A 161 -19.17 -21.51 -24.57
CA ALA A 161 -18.35 -22.35 -23.70
C ALA A 161 -17.03 -21.66 -23.32
N PRO A 162 -16.63 -21.66 -22.03
CA PRO A 162 -15.33 -21.17 -21.61
C PRO A 162 -14.18 -22.07 -22.09
N ILE A 163 -13.11 -21.43 -22.54
CA ILE A 163 -11.83 -22.05 -22.89
C ILE A 163 -10.73 -21.36 -22.06
N LEU A 164 -10.04 -22.13 -21.21
CA LEU A 164 -8.88 -21.64 -20.47
C LEU A 164 -7.58 -22.10 -21.15
N ARG A 165 -6.70 -21.13 -21.42
CA ARG A 165 -5.33 -21.37 -21.87
C ARG A 165 -4.32 -20.80 -20.89
N ILE A 166 -3.24 -21.55 -20.67
CA ILE A 166 -2.09 -21.15 -19.87
C ILE A 166 -0.85 -21.38 -20.71
N ASN A 167 -0.02 -20.34 -20.92
CA ASN A 167 1.19 -20.41 -21.74
C ASN A 167 0.91 -21.02 -23.14
N ASP A 168 -0.16 -20.56 -23.79
CA ASP A 168 -0.70 -21.04 -25.07
C ASP A 168 -1.18 -22.52 -25.10
N VAL A 169 -1.15 -23.22 -23.97
CA VAL A 169 -1.68 -24.59 -23.84
C VAL A 169 -3.12 -24.54 -23.33
N THR A 170 -4.04 -25.19 -24.04
CA THR A 170 -5.42 -25.36 -23.57
C THR A 170 -5.46 -26.27 -22.35
N VAL A 171 -5.87 -25.73 -21.21
CA VAL A 171 -6.10 -26.48 -19.97
C VAL A 171 -7.42 -27.23 -20.06
N GLY A 172 -8.47 -26.56 -20.52
CA GLY A 172 -9.80 -27.15 -20.63
C GLY A 172 -10.74 -26.33 -21.52
N THR A 173 -11.79 -27.00 -21.97
CA THR A 173 -12.94 -26.43 -22.67
C THR A 173 -14.17 -27.11 -22.08
N TRP A 174 -15.14 -26.34 -21.61
CA TRP A 174 -16.27 -26.86 -20.83
C TRP A 174 -17.62 -26.48 -21.46
N PRO A 175 -18.08 -27.21 -22.49
CA PRO A 175 -19.35 -26.93 -23.19
C PRO A 175 -20.59 -26.94 -22.31
N GLU A 176 -20.52 -27.60 -21.15
CA GLU A 176 -21.57 -27.64 -20.14
C GLU A 176 -21.77 -26.32 -19.38
N ILE A 177 -20.79 -25.41 -19.44
CA ILE A 177 -20.89 -24.05 -18.89
C ILE A 177 -21.23 -23.09 -20.02
N ASN A 178 -22.25 -22.26 -19.81
CA ASN A 178 -22.64 -21.22 -20.76
C ASN A 178 -22.36 -19.83 -20.20
N LEU A 179 -21.43 -19.10 -20.83
CA LEU A 179 -21.04 -17.73 -20.51
C LEU A 179 -21.42 -16.74 -21.63
N SER A 180 -22.49 -17.02 -22.39
CA SER A 180 -22.94 -16.15 -23.49
C SER A 180 -23.30 -14.74 -23.01
N ALA A 181 -23.77 -14.59 -21.77
CA ALA A 181 -24.04 -13.30 -21.12
C ALA A 181 -22.77 -12.60 -20.58
N GLY A 182 -21.60 -13.22 -20.75
CA GLY A 182 -20.36 -12.85 -20.09
C GLY A 182 -20.32 -13.25 -18.62
N ALA A 183 -19.15 -13.05 -18.00
CA ALA A 183 -18.88 -13.38 -16.62
C ALA A 183 -17.87 -12.44 -15.98
N THR A 184 -17.96 -12.31 -14.65
CA THR A 184 -16.90 -11.73 -13.83
C THR A 184 -15.84 -12.78 -13.53
N VAL A 185 -14.58 -12.37 -13.57
CA VAL A 185 -13.41 -13.21 -13.26
C VAL A 185 -12.77 -12.73 -11.97
N GLN A 186 -12.58 -13.65 -11.03
CA GLN A 186 -11.80 -13.42 -9.82
C GLN A 186 -10.61 -14.37 -9.78
N ILE A 187 -9.55 -13.98 -9.08
CA ILE A 187 -8.30 -14.74 -9.03
C ILE A 187 -7.71 -14.76 -7.62
N ARG A 188 -6.98 -15.83 -7.30
CA ARG A 188 -6.14 -15.94 -6.11
C ARG A 188 -5.02 -16.97 -6.33
N GLY A 189 -4.02 -16.95 -5.45
CA GLY A 189 -3.09 -18.07 -5.29
C GLY A 189 -3.72 -19.23 -4.52
N GLY A 190 -3.04 -20.36 -4.47
CA GLY A 190 -3.40 -21.49 -3.62
C GLY A 190 -2.17 -22.19 -3.05
N TRP A 191 -2.43 -23.26 -2.27
CA TRP A 191 -1.40 -24.15 -1.71
C TRP A 191 -0.25 -23.41 -1.00
N GLY A 192 -0.54 -22.29 -0.34
CA GLY A 192 0.48 -21.51 0.38
C GLY A 192 1.41 -20.68 -0.53
N ALA A 193 1.09 -20.49 -1.81
CA ALA A 193 1.87 -19.65 -2.71
C ALA A 193 1.28 -18.24 -2.86
N ASP A 194 2.15 -17.24 -2.81
CA ASP A 194 1.79 -15.85 -3.10
C ASP A 194 1.58 -15.66 -4.61
N LEU A 195 0.59 -14.85 -4.97
CA LEU A 195 0.23 -14.54 -6.36
C LEU A 195 0.65 -13.12 -6.72
N GLU A 196 1.30 -12.97 -7.86
CA GLU A 196 1.69 -11.69 -8.42
C GLU A 196 1.15 -11.55 -9.85
N LEU A 197 0.40 -10.48 -10.14
CA LEU A 197 -0.19 -10.17 -11.46
C LEU A 197 0.72 -9.19 -12.22
N CYS A 198 1.57 -9.71 -13.09
CA CYS A 198 2.68 -9.03 -13.78
C CYS A 198 2.28 -8.09 -14.93
N ASP A 199 0.99 -7.94 -15.20
CA ASP A 199 0.42 -7.02 -16.18
C ASP A 199 -0.19 -5.75 -15.55
N VAL A 200 -0.06 -5.58 -14.23
CA VAL A 200 -0.47 -4.35 -13.54
C VAL A 200 0.70 -3.36 -13.52
N ASP A 201 0.81 -2.59 -14.60
CA ASP A 201 1.92 -1.65 -14.86
C ASP A 201 1.64 -0.21 -14.41
N ALA A 202 0.50 0.05 -13.78
CA ALA A 202 0.16 1.37 -13.27
C ALA A 202 1.21 1.85 -12.24
N ARG A 203 1.43 3.17 -12.19
CA ARG A 203 2.32 3.80 -11.18
C ARG A 203 1.79 3.61 -9.76
N THR A 204 0.47 3.51 -9.60
CA THR A 204 -0.18 3.18 -8.33
C THR A 204 -0.55 1.71 -8.32
N ARG A 205 -0.04 0.96 -7.33
CA ARG A 205 -0.15 -0.50 -7.27
C ARG A 205 -0.64 -0.94 -5.89
N ARG A 206 -1.68 -1.78 -5.86
CA ARG A 206 -2.21 -2.37 -4.63
C ARG A 206 -1.58 -3.72 -4.34
N TYR A 207 -1.13 -3.91 -3.12
CA TYR A 207 -0.56 -5.13 -2.56
C TYR A 207 -1.46 -5.58 -1.42
N ILE A 208 -1.77 -6.87 -1.32
CA ILE A 208 -2.63 -7.40 -0.26
C ILE A 208 -1.82 -8.38 0.56
N GLY A 209 -1.59 -8.05 1.83
CA GLY A 209 -0.97 -8.97 2.77
C GLY A 209 -1.93 -10.06 3.22
N ASN A 210 -1.40 -11.09 3.87
CA ASN A 210 -2.23 -12.11 4.50
C ASN A 210 -3.12 -11.48 5.57
N PRO A 211 -4.44 -11.77 5.56
CA PRO A 211 -5.37 -11.21 6.51
C PRO A 211 -5.16 -11.77 7.93
N ASN A 212 -5.63 -11.03 8.94
CA ASN A 212 -5.63 -11.42 10.35
C ASN A 212 -4.23 -11.65 10.98
N GLU A 213 -3.16 -11.24 10.33
CA GLU A 213 -1.81 -11.25 10.90
C GLU A 213 -1.66 -10.11 11.93
N GLN A 214 -1.13 -10.42 13.12
CA GLN A 214 -0.76 -9.40 14.09
C GLN A 214 0.51 -8.68 13.63
N LEU A 215 0.55 -7.35 13.68
CA LEU A 215 1.70 -6.55 13.20
C LEU A 215 2.11 -6.97 11.77
N PRO A 216 1.22 -6.79 10.78
CA PRO A 216 1.36 -7.42 9.45
C PRO A 216 2.46 -6.79 8.57
N TYR A 217 3.07 -5.69 9.01
CA TYR A 217 3.96 -4.83 8.23
C TYR A 217 5.23 -5.54 7.75
N TYR A 218 5.70 -6.56 8.47
CA TYR A 218 6.83 -7.40 8.07
C TYR A 218 6.65 -7.99 6.66
N GLN A 219 5.41 -8.25 6.24
CA GLN A 219 5.09 -8.82 4.93
C GLN A 219 5.52 -7.90 3.77
N ALA A 220 5.42 -6.58 3.97
CA ALA A 220 5.87 -5.62 2.96
C ALA A 220 7.39 -5.62 2.83
N TYR A 221 8.12 -5.58 3.96
CA TYR A 221 9.58 -5.61 3.93
C TYR A 221 10.13 -6.93 3.39
N ASP A 222 9.53 -8.06 3.77
CA ASP A 222 9.85 -9.39 3.24
C ASP A 222 9.62 -9.49 1.72
N TYR A 223 8.52 -8.89 1.21
CA TYR A 223 8.26 -8.83 -0.23
C TYR A 223 9.39 -8.14 -1.00
N TYR A 224 9.85 -6.98 -0.51
CA TYR A 224 10.91 -6.20 -1.16
C TYR A 224 12.28 -6.86 -0.98
N ALA A 225 12.60 -7.39 0.21
CA ALA A 225 13.86 -8.07 0.48
C ALA A 225 14.05 -9.32 -0.39
N LYS A 226 12.99 -10.09 -0.64
CA LYS A 226 13.01 -11.24 -1.57
C LYS A 226 13.20 -10.84 -3.04
N ARG A 227 13.03 -9.56 -3.36
CA ARG A 227 13.14 -8.97 -4.71
C ARG A 227 14.23 -7.91 -4.73
N PHE A 228 15.29 -8.13 -3.96
CA PHE A 228 16.39 -7.19 -3.81
C PHE A 228 16.90 -6.63 -5.15
N GLU A 229 17.17 -7.52 -6.11
CA GLU A 229 17.68 -7.15 -7.44
C GLU A 229 16.71 -6.25 -8.24
N ASP A 230 15.40 -6.33 -7.99
CA ASP A 230 14.40 -5.49 -8.65
C ASP A 230 14.35 -4.07 -8.05
N PHE A 231 14.87 -3.88 -6.83
CA PHE A 231 14.66 -2.68 -6.02
C PHE A 231 15.94 -2.04 -5.45
N GLU A 232 17.12 -2.64 -5.64
CA GLU A 232 18.36 -2.21 -4.99
C GLU A 232 18.76 -0.76 -5.32
N ASP A 233 18.44 -0.31 -6.54
CA ASP A 233 18.75 1.03 -7.02
C ASP A 233 17.75 2.09 -6.57
N ALA A 234 16.60 1.71 -5.96
CA ALA A 234 15.51 2.63 -5.63
C ALA A 234 15.82 3.52 -4.42
N VAL A 235 15.08 4.63 -4.29
CA VAL A 235 14.87 5.30 -3.00
C VAL A 235 13.45 5.02 -2.55
N PHE A 236 13.32 4.46 -1.35
CA PHE A 236 12.03 4.20 -0.77
C PHE A 236 11.62 5.33 0.18
N LEU A 237 10.34 5.66 0.13
CA LEU A 237 9.63 6.41 1.14
C LEU A 237 8.61 5.47 1.79
N LYS A 238 8.38 5.57 3.09
CA LYS A 238 7.20 5.00 3.77
C LYS A 238 6.45 6.13 4.42
N CYS A 239 5.13 6.13 4.29
CA CYS A 239 4.26 6.96 5.10
C CYS A 239 3.13 6.16 5.75
N ASP A 240 2.65 6.62 6.90
CA ASP A 240 1.39 6.14 7.48
C ASP A 240 0.21 6.61 6.63
N ASP A 241 -0.93 5.92 6.76
CA ASP A 241 -2.17 6.19 6.03
C ASP A 241 -2.94 7.42 6.56
N ASP A 242 -2.48 8.01 7.66
CA ASP A 242 -3.02 9.21 8.28
C ASP A 242 -2.08 10.41 8.26
N ILE A 243 -1.16 10.44 7.30
CA ILE A 243 -0.50 11.68 6.91
C ILE A 243 -1.52 12.61 6.24
N VAL A 244 -1.81 13.74 6.88
CA VAL A 244 -2.84 14.73 6.47
C VAL A 244 -2.25 16.03 5.93
N TYR A 245 -0.93 16.15 5.89
CA TYR A 245 -0.22 17.24 5.22
C TYR A 245 1.13 16.75 4.72
N VAL A 246 1.51 17.17 3.51
CA VAL A 246 2.84 16.97 2.93
C VAL A 246 3.31 18.29 2.34
N ASP A 247 4.47 18.78 2.75
CA ASP A 247 5.13 19.91 2.09
C ASP A 247 5.70 19.45 0.74
N ILE A 248 4.84 19.47 -0.28
CA ILE A 248 5.15 18.92 -1.60
C ILE A 248 6.31 19.64 -2.30
N ASP A 249 6.50 20.93 -2.02
CA ASP A 249 7.58 21.75 -2.58
C ASP A 249 8.95 21.35 -2.02
N LYS A 250 8.98 20.70 -0.85
CA LYS A 250 10.19 20.26 -0.16
C LYS A 250 10.46 18.75 -0.28
N LEU A 251 9.52 17.98 -0.83
CA LEU A 251 9.64 16.54 -0.95
C LEU A 251 10.85 16.10 -1.79
N ASP A 252 11.11 16.75 -2.93
CA ASP A 252 12.30 16.41 -3.74
C ASP A 252 13.60 16.67 -2.96
N GLY A 253 13.69 17.79 -2.23
CA GLY A 253 14.85 18.09 -1.38
C GLY A 253 15.13 17.01 -0.34
N TYR A 254 14.08 16.45 0.26
CA TYR A 254 14.20 15.31 1.19
C TYR A 254 14.70 14.03 0.52
N ILE A 255 14.21 13.73 -0.69
CA ILE A 255 14.68 12.58 -1.48
C ILE A 255 16.15 12.76 -1.85
N GLN A 256 16.56 13.95 -2.30
CA GLN A 256 17.96 14.23 -2.62
C GLN A 256 18.84 14.16 -1.37
N PHE A 257 18.38 14.64 -0.22
CA PHE A 257 19.09 14.48 1.04
C PHE A 257 19.31 13.00 1.39
N ARG A 258 18.29 12.14 1.22
CA ARG A 258 18.44 10.70 1.45
C ARG A 258 19.50 10.08 0.53
N ARG A 259 19.50 10.44 -0.75
CA ARG A 259 20.51 9.97 -1.74
C ARG A 259 21.93 10.42 -1.38
N ALA A 260 22.08 11.68 -0.98
CA ALA A 260 23.37 12.28 -0.68
C ALA A 260 23.99 11.83 0.65
N ASN A 261 23.20 11.23 1.55
CA ASN A 261 23.64 10.85 2.91
C ASN A 261 23.57 9.33 3.15
N PRO A 262 24.29 8.50 2.37
CA PRO A 262 24.23 7.04 2.42
C PRO A 262 24.61 6.40 3.78
N HIS A 263 25.24 7.16 4.67
CA HIS A 263 25.69 6.69 5.98
C HIS A 263 24.53 6.47 6.96
N TYR A 264 23.44 7.25 6.87
CA TYR A 264 22.23 6.96 7.64
C TYR A 264 21.57 5.67 7.17
N PHE A 265 20.98 4.91 8.09
CA PHE A 265 20.16 3.74 7.74
C PHE A 265 18.78 4.19 7.23
N ILE A 266 18.08 4.98 8.04
CA ILE A 266 16.84 5.67 7.65
C ILE A 266 16.97 7.17 7.88
N VAL A 267 16.15 7.94 7.18
CA VAL A 267 15.95 9.37 7.47
C VAL A 267 14.46 9.60 7.69
N SER A 268 14.08 10.19 8.80
CA SER A 268 12.71 10.61 9.11
C SER A 268 12.44 12.03 8.60
N ALA A 269 11.19 12.30 8.22
CA ALA A 269 10.74 13.66 7.96
C ALA A 269 10.59 14.45 9.27
N ASN A 270 10.42 15.77 9.16
CA ASN A 270 10.04 16.62 10.28
C ASN A 270 8.52 16.54 10.50
N VAL A 271 8.08 15.67 11.41
CA VAL A 271 6.67 15.30 11.55
C VAL A 271 5.95 16.14 12.63
N VAL A 272 4.87 16.81 12.26
CA VAL A 272 3.91 17.42 13.21
C VAL A 272 3.10 16.31 13.88
N ASN A 273 2.89 16.44 15.20
CA ASN A 273 2.28 15.40 16.05
C ASN A 273 3.10 14.09 16.05
N ASN A 274 4.40 14.22 16.29
CA ASN A 274 5.33 13.15 16.61
C ASN A 274 6.12 13.57 17.86
N GLY A 275 6.21 12.73 18.89
CA GLY A 275 6.78 13.12 20.19
C GLY A 275 8.21 13.64 20.13
N VAL A 276 9.09 12.92 19.41
CA VAL A 276 10.50 13.31 19.22
C VAL A 276 10.60 14.61 18.42
N CYS A 277 9.86 14.70 17.31
CA CYS A 277 9.86 15.91 16.48
C CYS A 277 9.31 17.12 17.26
N ALA A 278 8.23 16.98 18.02
CA ALA A 278 7.62 18.05 18.80
C ALA A 278 8.58 18.60 19.87
N TYR A 279 9.33 17.71 20.55
CA TYR A 279 10.40 18.11 21.46
C TYR A 279 11.47 18.94 20.75
N LEU A 280 11.98 18.47 19.60
CA LEU A 280 13.02 19.17 18.85
C LEU A 280 12.54 20.49 18.25
N GLN A 281 11.31 20.53 17.72
CA GLN A 281 10.65 21.73 17.22
C GLN A 281 10.48 22.77 18.34
N GLN A 282 10.13 22.35 19.56
CA GLN A 282 10.06 23.24 20.71
C GLN A 282 11.45 23.70 21.18
N ALA A 283 12.44 22.82 21.21
CA ALA A 283 13.82 23.17 21.52
C ALA A 283 14.43 24.18 20.53
N ALA A 284 13.97 24.16 19.27
CA ALA A 284 14.33 25.14 18.23
C ALA A 284 13.60 26.49 18.38
N GLY A 285 12.63 26.60 19.29
CA GLY A 285 11.76 27.78 19.40
C GLY A 285 10.62 27.82 18.37
N SER A 286 10.46 26.78 17.55
CA SER A 286 9.41 26.69 16.52
C SER A 286 8.03 26.42 17.09
N ILE A 287 7.94 25.87 18.31
CA ILE A 287 6.68 25.71 19.04
C ILE A 287 6.77 26.46 20.39
N PRO A 288 5.96 27.51 20.61
CA PRO A 288 5.99 28.25 21.86
C PRO A 288 5.36 27.45 23.00
N ALA A 289 5.81 27.72 24.23
CA ALA A 289 5.29 27.07 25.44
C ALA A 289 3.77 27.26 25.65
N SER A 290 3.17 28.29 25.04
CA SER A 290 1.71 28.52 25.07
C SER A 290 0.90 27.45 24.34
N VAL A 291 1.50 26.69 23.43
CA VAL A 291 0.85 25.56 22.74
C VAL A 291 0.85 24.31 23.65
N GLY A 292 1.91 24.14 24.45
CA GLY A 292 2.11 23.02 25.36
C GLY A 292 3.61 22.80 25.64
N GLU A 293 3.92 21.88 26.55
CA GLU A 293 5.31 21.50 26.90
C GLU A 293 5.65 20.10 26.41
N PHE A 294 6.33 19.97 25.28
CA PHE A 294 6.64 18.70 24.64
C PHE A 294 7.97 18.16 25.16
N GLU A 295 7.91 17.12 25.99
CA GLU A 295 9.09 16.47 26.54
C GLU A 295 9.80 15.59 25.50
N HIS A 296 11.10 15.35 25.72
CA HIS A 296 11.79 14.25 25.04
C HIS A 296 11.18 12.93 25.54
N PRO A 297 10.49 12.14 24.70
CA PRO A 297 9.85 10.91 25.16
C PRO A 297 10.90 9.93 25.68
N PRO A 298 10.66 9.22 26.80
CA PRO A 298 11.64 8.26 27.33
C PRO A 298 12.00 7.18 26.31
N GLY A 299 13.28 7.13 25.90
CA GLY A 299 13.75 6.20 24.87
C GLY A 299 13.17 6.47 23.48
N GLY A 300 12.57 7.65 23.25
CA GLY A 300 11.99 8.07 21.98
C GLY A 300 10.60 7.47 21.64
N PHE A 301 9.89 6.90 22.62
CA PHE A 301 8.54 6.36 22.42
C PHE A 301 7.54 6.78 23.50
N GLY A 302 6.27 6.93 23.10
CA GLY A 302 5.18 7.33 24.00
C GLY A 302 5.25 8.82 24.34
N GLY A 303 5.07 9.13 25.63
CA GLY A 303 5.04 10.49 26.13
C GLY A 303 3.64 11.13 26.10
N THR A 304 3.53 12.29 26.73
CA THR A 304 2.29 13.01 26.99
C THR A 304 1.58 13.45 25.71
N LEU A 305 2.33 13.78 24.65
CA LEU A 305 1.75 14.07 23.34
C LEU A 305 1.11 12.82 22.76
N TRP A 306 1.82 11.68 22.74
CA TRP A 306 1.33 10.41 22.20
C TRP A 306 0.07 9.90 22.92
N GLU A 307 -0.08 10.20 24.22
CA GLU A 307 -1.24 9.80 25.03
C GLU A 307 -2.44 10.75 24.91
N SER A 308 -2.24 12.02 24.55
CA SER A 308 -3.25 13.06 24.73
C SER A 308 -3.78 13.64 23.42
N ALA A 309 -5.05 13.35 23.13
CA ALA A 309 -5.80 13.95 22.04
C ALA A 309 -5.88 15.48 22.13
N GLU A 310 -6.04 16.03 23.33
CA GLU A 310 -6.10 17.49 23.54
C GLU A 310 -4.79 18.17 23.15
N ARG A 311 -3.66 17.59 23.54
CA ARG A 311 -2.33 18.13 23.22
C ARG A 311 -2.04 18.03 21.73
N ALA A 312 -2.41 16.91 21.11
CA ALA A 312 -2.34 16.74 19.66
C ALA A 312 -3.19 17.81 18.95
N ALA A 313 -4.45 18.01 19.38
CA ALA A 313 -5.33 19.00 18.78
C ALA A 313 -4.80 20.44 18.90
N LYS A 314 -4.20 20.81 20.05
CA LYS A 314 -3.53 22.12 20.21
C LYS A 314 -2.35 22.28 19.26
N LEU A 315 -1.52 21.25 19.12
CA LEU A 315 -0.38 21.29 18.20
C LEU A 315 -0.82 21.36 16.74
N HIS A 316 -1.83 20.57 16.33
CA HIS A 316 -2.42 20.66 15.00
C HIS A 316 -3.04 22.03 14.75
N GLY A 317 -3.77 22.59 15.71
CA GLY A 317 -4.35 23.94 15.60
C GLY A 317 -3.27 25.02 15.44
N TYR A 318 -2.16 24.89 16.16
CA TYR A 318 -1.00 25.77 16.00
C TYR A 318 -0.38 25.67 14.60
N PHE A 319 -0.17 24.44 14.12
CA PHE A 319 0.39 24.18 12.79
C PHE A 319 -0.51 24.68 11.66
N LEU A 320 -1.81 24.38 11.73
CA LEU A 320 -2.82 24.75 10.74
C LEU A 320 -3.04 26.26 10.60
N GLY A 321 -2.53 27.08 11.53
CA GLY A 321 -2.70 28.53 11.60
C GLY A 321 -2.54 29.29 10.27
N GLU A 322 -1.42 29.96 10.03
CA GLU A 322 -1.20 30.76 8.81
C GLU A 322 -0.89 29.85 7.60
N ASP A 323 -1.88 29.05 7.17
CA ASP A 323 -1.81 28.14 6.02
C ASP A 323 -0.73 27.05 6.11
N GLY A 324 -0.38 26.60 7.33
CA GLY A 324 0.68 25.62 7.56
C GLY A 324 2.01 26.30 7.91
N ARG A 325 2.41 26.21 9.19
CA ARG A 325 3.65 26.79 9.70
C ARG A 325 4.87 25.94 9.36
N THR A 326 5.97 26.58 9.01
CA THR A 326 7.28 25.91 9.01
C THR A 326 7.75 25.70 10.44
N LEU A 327 8.11 24.47 10.81
CA LEU A 327 8.59 24.13 12.15
C LEU A 327 10.04 23.63 12.11
N PRO A 328 11.02 24.47 11.76
CA PRO A 328 12.41 24.02 11.63
C PRO A 328 12.92 23.40 12.93
N LEU A 329 13.84 22.45 12.80
CA LEU A 329 14.55 21.83 13.90
C LEU A 329 15.81 22.63 14.25
N PRO A 330 16.51 22.32 15.36
CA PRO A 330 17.70 23.07 15.77
C PRO A 330 18.86 23.03 14.75
N GLN A 331 18.86 22.04 13.86
CA GLN A 331 19.85 21.84 12.80
C GLN A 331 19.15 21.37 11.51
N PRO A 332 19.74 21.60 10.32
CA PRO A 332 19.16 21.14 9.05
C PRO A 332 18.89 19.63 8.99
N SER A 333 19.72 18.85 9.69
CA SER A 333 19.50 17.43 9.98
C SER A 333 19.95 17.14 11.40
N VAL A 334 19.17 16.33 12.11
CA VAL A 334 19.48 15.91 13.49
C VAL A 334 19.78 14.42 13.49
N ASP A 335 21.00 14.04 13.89
CA ASP A 335 21.36 12.63 14.11
C ASP A 335 20.49 12.04 15.23
N TRP A 336 20.00 10.83 15.01
CA TRP A 336 19.10 10.16 15.96
C TRP A 336 19.46 8.68 16.14
N THR A 337 19.61 8.27 17.40
CA THR A 337 19.97 6.89 17.78
C THR A 337 18.99 6.26 18.76
N GLU A 338 17.91 6.96 19.09
CA GLU A 338 16.84 6.43 19.94
C GLU A 338 15.65 5.98 19.09
N ARG A 339 14.61 5.41 19.73
CA ARG A 339 13.41 5.02 18.99
C ARG A 339 12.73 6.26 18.44
N GLN A 340 11.99 6.11 17.35
CA GLN A 340 11.14 7.16 16.83
C GLN A 340 9.94 6.51 16.13
N SER A 341 8.77 7.14 16.22
CA SER A 341 7.65 6.71 15.38
C SER A 341 7.93 6.99 13.91
N ILE A 342 7.78 5.98 13.06
CA ILE A 342 8.18 6.02 11.64
C ILE A 342 7.03 6.50 10.74
N ASN A 343 6.42 7.62 11.11
CA ASN A 343 5.23 8.15 10.42
C ASN A 343 5.51 8.51 8.96
N PHE A 344 6.72 9.05 8.70
CA PHE A 344 7.22 9.28 7.35
C PHE A 344 8.74 9.14 7.34
N ILE A 345 9.25 8.12 6.66
CA ILE A 345 10.69 7.82 6.60
C ILE A 345 11.14 7.52 5.17
N ALA A 346 12.45 7.57 4.94
CA ALA A 346 13.07 7.16 3.69
C ALA A 346 14.27 6.24 3.95
N TRP A 347 14.50 5.30 3.04
CA TRP A 347 15.68 4.42 3.00
C TRP A 347 16.16 4.19 1.56
N LEU A 348 17.35 3.60 1.41
CA LEU A 348 17.90 3.25 0.10
C LEU A 348 17.56 1.79 -0.22
N GLY A 349 17.23 1.50 -1.48
CA GLY A 349 16.87 0.16 -1.94
C GLY A 349 17.94 -0.89 -1.61
N ARG A 350 19.22 -0.53 -1.72
CA ARG A 350 20.34 -1.40 -1.32
C ARG A 350 20.28 -1.87 0.14
N ASP A 351 19.61 -1.13 1.02
CA ASP A 351 19.48 -1.47 2.44
C ASP A 351 18.45 -2.58 2.66
N LEU A 352 17.67 -2.96 1.64
CA LEU A 352 16.76 -4.11 1.66
C LEU A 352 17.49 -5.43 2.00
N LEU A 353 18.80 -5.55 1.75
CA LEU A 353 19.65 -6.66 2.20
C LEU A 353 19.56 -6.92 3.72
N HIS A 354 19.21 -5.89 4.49
CA HIS A 354 19.10 -5.93 5.95
C HIS A 354 17.66 -5.76 6.44
N MET A 355 16.67 -5.70 5.55
CA MET A 355 15.26 -5.45 5.88
C MET A 355 14.37 -6.68 5.71
N ALA A 356 14.94 -7.89 5.71
CA ALA A 356 14.18 -9.12 5.95
C ALA A 356 13.78 -9.21 7.44
N LEU A 357 12.92 -8.28 7.86
CA LEU A 357 12.56 -8.10 9.27
C LEU A 357 11.63 -9.23 9.73
N PRO A 358 11.83 -9.77 10.95
CA PRO A 358 10.86 -10.69 11.54
C PRO A 358 9.55 -9.97 11.84
N GLN A 359 8.48 -10.74 12.01
CA GLN A 359 7.21 -10.22 12.55
C GLN A 359 7.45 -9.58 13.92
N GLY A 360 7.03 -8.33 14.09
CA GLY A 360 7.27 -7.57 15.32
C GLY A 360 7.06 -6.06 15.17
N ASP A 361 7.63 -5.30 16.10
CA ASP A 361 7.66 -3.84 16.09
C ASP A 361 8.66 -3.34 15.03
N ASP A 362 8.14 -2.95 13.87
CA ASP A 362 8.95 -2.46 12.76
C ASP A 362 9.59 -1.10 13.05
N GLU A 363 8.97 -0.26 13.88
CA GLU A 363 9.57 0.99 14.32
C GLU A 363 10.87 0.71 15.10
N HIS A 364 10.81 -0.17 16.10
CA HIS A 364 12.00 -0.53 16.87
C HIS A 364 13.06 -1.21 15.98
N ALA A 365 12.65 -2.10 15.07
CA ALA A 365 13.57 -2.77 14.17
C ALA A 365 14.32 -1.77 13.26
N LEU A 366 13.61 -0.77 12.72
CA LEU A 366 14.15 0.18 11.76
C LEU A 366 14.89 1.38 12.38
N THR A 367 14.57 1.77 13.62
CA THR A 367 15.22 2.92 14.27
C THR A 367 16.30 2.51 15.26
N ILE A 368 16.21 1.32 15.85
CA ILE A 368 17.17 0.81 16.85
C ILE A 368 17.89 -0.43 16.34
N GLY A 369 17.15 -1.50 16.03
CA GLY A 369 17.71 -2.83 15.82
C GLY A 369 18.76 -2.89 14.71
N VAL A 370 18.33 -2.63 13.48
CA VAL A 370 19.21 -2.65 12.30
C VAL A 370 20.25 -1.52 12.33
N PRO A 371 19.89 -0.25 12.64
CA PRO A 371 20.87 0.83 12.81
C PRO A 371 22.02 0.50 13.74
N THR A 372 21.72 -0.05 14.93
CA THR A 372 22.73 -0.42 15.93
C THR A 372 23.62 -1.54 15.42
N PHE A 373 23.03 -2.58 14.81
CA PHE A 373 23.78 -3.70 14.25
C PHE A 373 24.75 -3.26 13.15
N LEU A 374 24.34 -2.32 12.30
CA LEU A 374 25.15 -1.83 11.18
C LEU A 374 26.10 -0.67 11.56
N GLY A 375 25.99 -0.11 12.76
CA GLY A 375 26.71 1.11 13.15
C GLY A 375 26.33 2.33 12.30
N ARG A 376 25.10 2.38 11.79
CA ARG A 376 24.57 3.42 10.90
C ARG A 376 23.38 4.09 11.58
N PRO A 377 23.49 5.34 12.06
CA PRO A 377 22.41 5.98 12.80
C PRO A 377 21.21 6.34 11.89
N SER A 378 20.13 6.79 12.51
CA SER A 378 19.03 7.46 11.82
C SER A 378 19.27 8.97 11.81
N ALA A 379 18.47 9.71 11.05
CA ALA A 379 18.43 11.17 11.13
C ALA A 379 17.01 11.70 10.95
N ILE A 380 16.76 12.94 11.39
CA ILE A 380 15.53 13.69 11.12
C ILE A 380 15.89 14.88 10.24
N TYR A 381 15.29 14.99 9.06
CA TYR A 381 15.53 16.08 8.13
C TYR A 381 14.58 17.25 8.38
N SER A 382 15.13 18.42 8.69
CA SER A 382 14.36 19.59 9.17
C SER A 382 13.44 20.20 8.12
N ASP A 383 13.94 20.31 6.88
CA ASP A 383 13.35 21.17 5.83
C ASP A 383 12.18 20.52 5.07
N PHE A 384 11.78 19.30 5.43
CA PHE A 384 10.62 18.63 4.86
C PHE A 384 9.62 18.27 5.96
N THR A 385 8.52 19.01 5.99
CA THR A 385 7.47 18.85 7.00
C THR A 385 6.30 18.03 6.48
N VAL A 386 5.84 17.10 7.32
CA VAL A 386 4.58 16.36 7.14
C VAL A 386 3.75 16.44 8.42
N SER A 387 2.44 16.22 8.35
CA SER A 387 1.59 16.12 9.55
C SER A 387 0.93 14.76 9.64
N HIS A 388 1.12 14.08 10.78
CA HIS A 388 0.49 12.82 11.11
C HIS A 388 -0.71 13.07 12.02
N LEU A 389 -1.89 12.57 11.66
CA LEU A 389 -3.13 12.96 12.33
C LEU A 389 -3.23 12.45 13.77
N SER A 390 -3.01 11.14 14.01
CA SER A 390 -3.28 10.61 15.35
C SER A 390 -2.62 9.27 15.65
N PHE A 391 -2.08 9.14 16.86
CA PHE A 391 -1.73 7.84 17.42
C PHE A 391 -2.94 7.13 18.03
N GLY A 392 -2.89 5.80 18.11
CA GLY A 392 -3.99 4.99 18.67
C GLY A 392 -4.56 5.47 20.02
N PRO A 393 -3.75 5.88 21.02
CA PRO A 393 -4.28 6.43 22.28
C PRO A 393 -5.02 7.76 22.10
N GLN A 394 -4.61 8.61 21.17
CA GLN A 394 -5.22 9.91 20.89
C GLN A 394 -6.62 9.76 20.28
N GLU A 395 -6.95 8.61 19.69
CA GLU A 395 -8.28 8.35 19.12
C GLU A 395 -9.35 8.01 20.18
N ARG A 396 -8.97 7.84 21.46
CA ARG A 396 -9.91 7.48 22.52
C ARG A 396 -10.76 8.68 22.95
N GLY A 397 -12.03 8.68 22.57
CA GLY A 397 -13.00 9.68 23.01
C GLY A 397 -12.83 11.06 22.37
N TRP A 398 -12.17 11.13 21.22
CA TRP A 398 -11.92 12.35 20.45
C TRP A 398 -12.42 12.19 19.01
N ASP A 399 -13.16 13.18 18.51
CA ASP A 399 -13.63 13.21 17.12
C ASP A 399 -12.61 13.97 16.25
N PRO A 400 -11.89 13.28 15.32
CA PRO A 400 -10.93 13.92 14.44
C PRO A 400 -11.57 14.72 13.29
N THR A 401 -12.89 14.61 13.08
CA THR A 401 -13.58 15.18 11.92
C THR A 401 -13.30 16.68 11.70
N PRO A 402 -13.30 17.55 12.73
CA PRO A 402 -12.97 18.97 12.54
C PRO A 402 -11.54 19.19 12.04
N LEU A 403 -10.56 18.43 12.54
CA LEU A 403 -9.18 18.53 12.06
C LEU A 403 -9.05 18.02 10.63
N ILE A 404 -9.67 16.89 10.29
CA ILE A 404 -9.66 16.35 8.93
C ILE A 404 -10.19 17.40 7.95
N LYS A 405 -11.30 18.07 8.26
CA LYS A 405 -11.85 19.16 7.43
C LYS A 405 -10.89 20.34 7.28
N ALA A 406 -10.18 20.71 8.34
CA ALA A 406 -9.20 21.78 8.30
C ALA A 406 -7.99 21.42 7.42
N TYR A 407 -7.48 20.19 7.54
CA TYR A 407 -6.42 19.68 6.65
C TYR A 407 -6.88 19.52 5.21
N GLU A 408 -8.13 19.14 4.97
CA GLU A 408 -8.70 19.10 3.63
C GLU A 408 -8.75 20.50 2.99
N ALA A 409 -9.17 21.52 3.74
CA ALA A 409 -9.17 22.91 3.27
C ALA A 409 -7.74 23.38 2.94
N LEU A 410 -6.77 23.09 3.80
CA LEU A 410 -5.36 23.40 3.56
C LEU A 410 -4.80 22.67 2.33
N MET A 411 -5.10 21.38 2.18
CA MET A 411 -4.71 20.62 1.00
C MET A 411 -5.27 21.23 -0.28
N ARG A 412 -6.55 21.63 -0.27
CA ARG A 412 -7.19 22.26 -1.43
C ARG A 412 -6.51 23.59 -1.78
N SER A 413 -6.25 24.46 -0.80
CA SER A 413 -5.62 25.76 -1.07
C SER A 413 -4.20 25.63 -1.60
N ARG A 414 -3.44 24.62 -1.13
CA ARG A 414 -2.05 24.36 -1.54
C ARG A 414 -1.93 23.66 -2.89
N LEU A 415 -2.73 22.62 -3.14
CA LEU A 415 -2.61 21.81 -4.36
C LEU A 415 -3.42 22.35 -5.53
N PHE A 416 -4.53 23.05 -5.24
CA PHE A 416 -5.47 23.56 -6.22
C PHE A 416 -5.80 25.03 -5.92
N PRO A 417 -4.80 25.95 -5.94
CA PRO A 417 -5.07 27.37 -5.72
C PRO A 417 -6.06 27.86 -6.78
N GLU A 418 -7.02 28.71 -6.39
CA GLU A 418 -7.94 29.34 -7.33
C GLU A 418 -7.13 30.17 -8.36
N THR A 419 -6.84 29.60 -9.52
CA THR A 419 -6.32 30.37 -10.65
C THR A 419 -7.40 31.35 -11.10
N GLU A 420 -7.03 32.63 -11.16
CA GLU A 420 -7.82 33.81 -11.52
C GLU A 420 -9.07 33.52 -12.38
N LYS A 421 -10.21 34.08 -11.95
CA LYS A 421 -11.42 34.21 -12.78
C LYS A 421 -11.01 34.62 -14.21
N PRO A 422 -11.51 33.94 -15.26
CA PRO A 422 -11.20 34.35 -16.62
C PRO A 422 -11.59 35.82 -16.77
N ALA A 423 -10.60 36.67 -17.04
CA ALA A 423 -10.85 38.06 -17.40
C ALA A 423 -11.87 38.05 -18.53
N LEU A 424 -13.08 38.56 -18.25
CA LEU A 424 -14.06 38.87 -19.28
C LEU A 424 -13.33 39.70 -20.33
N ARG A 425 -13.05 39.10 -21.48
CA ARG A 425 -12.69 39.87 -22.68
C ARG A 425 -13.87 40.79 -22.94
N ALA A 426 -13.71 42.06 -22.61
CA ALA A 426 -14.59 43.10 -23.07
C ALA A 426 -14.62 43.01 -24.60
N ALA A 427 -15.80 42.69 -25.13
CA ALA A 427 -16.06 42.77 -26.55
C ALA A 427 -15.90 44.23 -26.98
N GLY A 428 -14.88 44.49 -27.80
CA GLY A 428 -14.76 45.70 -28.62
C GLY A 428 -15.12 45.36 -30.06
#